data_AF-A0A956WDZ1-F1
#
_entry.id   AF-A0A956WDZ1-F1
#
_cell.length_a   1.000
_cell.length_b   1.000
_cell.length_c   1.000
_cell.angle_alpha   90.00
_cell.angle_beta   90.00
_cell.angle_gamma   90.00
#
_symmetry.space_group_name_H-M   'P 1'
#
loop_
_entity.id
_entity.type
_entity.pdbx_description
1 polymer ?
#
loop_
_entity_poly.entity_id
_entity_poly.type
_entity_poly.pdbx_seq_one_letter_code
_entity_poly.pdbx_strand_id
1 'polypeptide(L)'
;MSRESFRALEAELKSIHDIEMALELLMWDQQCVMPVGANDQRASQIETMSVFVHERATSEKIGELLNQCADIEAESAHDSYEASLIRVTRRHYELARRVPVELEGRLAQASAEGFALWRDARADNDFAAFLPALEKQIELRTEYIACFDSTDSPYDVLLDRFEEGQTVAKVAPVLDRLKPRLIELTKAVQANQDKVSDAMLHGFFPKNGQEKLSDDIAALLGATETNWRVVETVHPFQQSFGTTDIRLATRYDEAFFSTSFYGTIHEFG
;
A
#
# COMPACT_ATOMS: atom_id res chain seq x y z
N MET A 1 -0.89 0.17 -37.24
CA MET A 1 -0.15 1.13 -36.41
C MET A 1 -0.69 1.11 -34.98
N SER A 2 -1.93 1.53 -34.70
CA SER A 2 -2.50 1.54 -33.33
C SER A 2 -2.39 0.22 -32.57
N ARG A 3 -2.74 -0.94 -33.17
CA ARG A 3 -2.57 -2.26 -32.53
C ARG A 3 -1.13 -2.67 -32.24
N GLU A 4 -0.18 -2.17 -33.03
CA GLU A 4 1.24 -2.43 -32.81
C GLU A 4 1.77 -1.56 -31.66
N SER A 5 1.39 -0.28 -31.65
CA SER A 5 1.65 0.65 -30.55
C SER A 5 1.04 0.15 -29.24
N PHE A 6 -0.16 -0.43 -29.26
CA PHE A 6 -0.78 -1.02 -28.08
C PHE A 6 0.05 -2.18 -27.51
N ARG A 7 0.50 -3.11 -28.36
CA ARG A 7 1.38 -4.21 -27.91
C ARG A 7 2.72 -3.69 -27.38
N ALA A 8 3.25 -2.63 -27.97
CA ALA A 8 4.47 -2.00 -27.47
C ALA A 8 4.24 -1.32 -26.11
N LEU A 9 3.09 -0.69 -25.91
CA LEU A 9 2.69 -0.14 -24.60
C LEU A 9 2.57 -1.26 -23.56
N GLU A 10 1.87 -2.35 -23.86
CA GLU A 10 1.76 -3.51 -22.97
C GLU A 10 3.14 -4.07 -22.59
N ALA A 11 4.05 -4.18 -23.54
CA ALA A 11 5.40 -4.67 -23.28
C ALA A 11 6.21 -3.75 -22.35
N GLU A 12 6.10 -2.43 -22.51
CA GLU A 12 6.73 -1.47 -21.61
C GLU A 12 6.12 -1.53 -20.21
N LEU A 13 4.80 -1.52 -20.10
CA LEU A 13 4.09 -1.59 -18.82
C LEU A 13 4.38 -2.88 -18.07
N LYS A 14 4.40 -4.03 -18.78
CA LYS A 14 4.79 -5.30 -18.16
C LYS A 14 6.18 -5.21 -17.55
N SER A 15 7.14 -4.64 -18.28
CA SER A 15 8.51 -4.58 -17.82
C SER A 15 8.70 -3.56 -16.68
N ILE A 16 7.96 -2.45 -16.67
CA ILE A 16 7.88 -1.54 -15.53
C ILE A 16 7.32 -2.29 -14.30
N HIS A 17 6.19 -2.99 -14.48
CA HIS A 17 5.55 -3.75 -13.43
C HIS A 17 6.46 -4.83 -12.84
N ASP A 18 7.22 -5.57 -13.67
CA ASP A 18 8.17 -6.58 -13.18
C ASP A 18 9.24 -5.95 -12.24
N ILE A 19 9.67 -4.72 -12.51
CA ILE A 19 10.64 -3.97 -11.68
C ILE A 19 9.96 -3.43 -10.42
N GLU A 20 8.74 -2.92 -10.53
CA GLU A 20 7.93 -2.51 -9.37
C GLU A 20 7.75 -3.68 -8.41
N MET A 21 7.41 -4.88 -8.88
CA MET A 21 7.29 -6.06 -8.02
C MET A 21 8.61 -6.44 -7.35
N ALA A 22 9.75 -6.23 -8.02
CA ALA A 22 11.06 -6.41 -7.40
C ALA A 22 11.34 -5.36 -6.31
N LEU A 23 10.95 -4.10 -6.52
CA LEU A 23 10.99 -3.04 -5.52
C LEU A 23 10.09 -3.40 -4.31
N GLU A 24 8.87 -3.84 -4.56
CA GLU A 24 7.95 -4.26 -3.50
C GLU A 24 8.52 -5.42 -2.67
N LEU A 25 9.26 -6.33 -3.30
CA LEU A 25 9.92 -7.43 -2.59
C LEU A 25 11.01 -6.90 -1.64
N LEU A 26 11.75 -5.85 -2.02
CA LEU A 26 12.70 -5.18 -1.14
C LEU A 26 12.01 -4.54 0.06
N MET A 27 10.83 -3.92 -0.16
CA MET A 27 10.03 -3.33 0.90
C MET A 27 9.43 -4.38 1.83
N TRP A 28 8.95 -5.50 1.30
CA TRP A 28 8.47 -6.63 2.09
C TRP A 28 9.60 -7.23 2.94
N ASP A 29 10.78 -7.43 2.36
CA ASP A 29 11.92 -7.98 3.08
C ASP A 29 12.34 -7.07 4.24
N GLN A 30 12.31 -5.73 4.03
CA GLN A 30 12.59 -4.72 5.05
C GLN A 30 11.67 -4.85 6.28
N GLN A 31 10.41 -5.24 6.06
CA GLN A 31 9.37 -5.33 7.09
C GLN A 31 9.32 -6.68 7.80
N CYS A 32 9.97 -7.71 7.24
CA CYS A 32 9.81 -9.09 7.69
C CYS A 32 11.12 -9.71 8.21
N VAL A 33 12.14 -9.83 7.36
CA VAL A 33 13.30 -10.71 7.63
C VAL A 33 14.65 -10.02 7.48
N MET A 34 14.69 -8.79 6.96
CA MET A 34 15.93 -8.05 6.74
C MET A 34 16.70 -7.84 8.07
N PRO A 35 18.02 -8.05 8.09
CA PRO A 35 18.85 -7.68 9.25
C PRO A 35 18.76 -6.18 9.56
N VAL A 36 18.60 -5.84 10.84
CA VAL A 36 18.44 -4.45 11.30
C VAL A 36 19.59 -3.52 10.86
N GLY A 37 20.82 -4.03 10.77
CA GLY A 37 21.98 -3.26 10.34
C GLY A 37 22.02 -2.90 8.84
N ALA A 38 21.07 -3.40 8.04
CA ALA A 38 21.03 -3.17 6.59
C ALA A 38 20.11 -2.01 6.17
N ASN A 39 19.54 -1.25 7.12
CA ASN A 39 18.57 -0.18 6.85
C ASN A 39 19.05 0.83 5.79
N ASP A 40 20.24 1.41 5.95
CA ASP A 40 20.77 2.44 5.03
C ASP A 40 20.98 1.89 3.62
N GLN A 41 21.47 0.64 3.54
CA GLN A 41 21.70 -0.05 2.26
C GLN A 41 20.37 -0.34 1.56
N ARG A 42 19.36 -0.79 2.32
CA ARG A 42 18.02 -1.04 1.81
C ARG A 42 17.33 0.25 1.38
N ALA A 43 17.45 1.34 2.13
CA ALA A 43 16.90 2.63 1.76
C ALA A 43 17.49 3.12 0.43
N SER A 44 18.81 3.02 0.25
CA SER A 44 19.46 3.38 -1.02
C SER A 44 19.04 2.50 -2.20
N GLN A 45 18.82 1.19 -1.97
CA GLN A 45 18.29 0.28 -2.99
C GLN A 45 16.86 0.65 -3.40
N ILE A 46 15.99 0.92 -2.42
CA ILE A 46 14.60 1.33 -2.64
C ILE A 46 14.54 2.66 -3.39
N GLU A 47 15.35 3.65 -3.00
CA GLU A 47 15.48 4.93 -3.70
C GLU A 47 15.86 4.73 -5.17
N THR A 48 16.94 4.00 -5.42
CA THR A 48 17.46 3.75 -6.78
C THR A 48 16.41 3.10 -7.67
N MET A 49 15.73 2.06 -7.14
CA MET A 49 14.70 1.34 -7.87
C MET A 49 13.46 2.21 -8.13
N SER A 50 13.04 3.02 -7.15
CA SER A 50 11.90 3.93 -7.27
C SER A 50 12.15 4.99 -8.34
N VAL A 51 13.34 5.60 -8.34
CA VAL A 51 13.79 6.54 -9.37
C VAL A 51 13.73 5.89 -10.75
N PHE A 52 14.29 4.69 -10.90
CA PHE A 52 14.33 4.00 -12.18
C PHE A 52 12.94 3.65 -12.72
N VAL A 53 12.04 3.18 -11.85
CA VAL A 53 10.63 2.93 -12.18
C VAL A 53 9.97 4.23 -12.64
N HIS A 54 10.12 5.31 -11.86
CA HIS A 54 9.47 6.59 -12.15
C HIS A 54 9.94 7.21 -13.47
N GLU A 55 11.25 7.22 -13.73
CA GLU A 55 11.82 7.71 -15.00
C GLU A 55 11.23 6.96 -16.20
N ARG A 56 11.09 5.64 -16.09
CA ARG A 56 10.58 4.83 -17.18
C ARG A 56 9.06 5.00 -17.36
N ALA A 57 8.32 5.01 -16.26
CA ALA A 57 6.88 5.21 -16.25
C ALA A 57 6.46 6.60 -16.76
N THR A 58 7.31 7.61 -16.57
CA THR A 58 7.07 8.99 -17.02
C THR A 58 7.78 9.36 -18.33
N SER A 59 8.45 8.41 -18.97
CA SER A 59 9.22 8.64 -20.19
C SER A 59 8.38 9.16 -21.37
N GLU A 60 9.00 9.93 -22.27
CA GLU A 60 8.36 10.42 -23.51
C GLU A 60 7.78 9.27 -24.34
N LYS A 61 8.47 8.13 -24.38
CA LYS A 61 8.03 6.91 -25.06
C LYS A 61 6.65 6.44 -24.60
N ILE A 62 6.37 6.44 -23.29
CA ILE A 62 5.05 6.05 -22.77
C ILE A 62 3.99 7.04 -23.26
N GLY A 63 4.26 8.35 -23.18
CA GLY A 63 3.35 9.39 -23.67
C GLY A 63 3.06 9.26 -25.17
N GLU A 64 4.08 9.00 -25.99
CA GLU A 64 3.92 8.78 -27.43
C GLU A 64 3.08 7.54 -27.74
N LEU A 65 3.34 6.42 -27.06
CA LEU A 65 2.57 5.19 -27.23
C LEU A 65 1.10 5.38 -26.83
N LEU A 66 0.84 6.07 -25.71
CA LEU A 66 -0.51 6.43 -25.29
C LEU A 66 -1.23 7.28 -26.35
N ASN A 67 -0.55 8.25 -26.95
CA ASN A 67 -1.13 9.08 -28.01
C ASN A 67 -1.41 8.28 -29.29
N GLN A 68 -0.53 7.36 -29.67
CA GLN A 68 -0.74 6.46 -30.82
C GLN A 68 -1.88 5.45 -30.59
N CYS A 69 -2.26 5.21 -29.33
CA CYS A 69 -3.37 4.34 -28.96
C CYS A 69 -4.70 5.09 -28.79
N ALA A 70 -4.76 6.41 -29.02
CA ALA A 70 -5.96 7.21 -28.79
C ALA A 70 -7.20 6.70 -29.56
N ASP A 71 -7.03 6.23 -30.80
CA ASP A 71 -8.14 5.65 -31.59
C ASP A 71 -8.69 4.38 -30.94
N ILE A 72 -7.84 3.53 -30.34
CA ILE A 72 -8.29 2.32 -29.64
C ILE A 72 -9.13 2.70 -28.42
N GLU A 73 -8.67 3.67 -27.64
CA GLU A 73 -9.38 4.20 -26.48
C GLU A 73 -10.74 4.81 -26.85
N ALA A 74 -10.82 5.52 -27.97
CA ALA A 74 -12.03 6.22 -28.42
C ALA A 74 -13.06 5.30 -29.10
N GLU A 75 -12.62 4.28 -29.86
CA GLU A 75 -13.49 3.43 -30.67
C GLU A 75 -13.91 2.13 -29.97
N SER A 76 -13.16 1.68 -28.96
CA SER A 76 -13.47 0.44 -28.24
C SER A 76 -14.53 0.67 -27.16
N ALA A 77 -15.17 -0.41 -26.71
CA ALA A 77 -16.07 -0.34 -25.57
C ALA A 77 -15.30 0.18 -24.33
N HIS A 78 -15.94 1.05 -23.54
CA HIS A 78 -15.29 1.72 -22.40
C HIS A 78 -14.65 0.73 -21.40
N ASP A 79 -15.30 -0.40 -21.20
CA ASP A 79 -14.91 -1.51 -20.31
C ASP A 79 -14.10 -2.61 -21.00
N SER A 80 -13.71 -2.42 -22.26
CA SER A 80 -12.75 -3.31 -22.91
C SER A 80 -11.41 -3.25 -22.19
N TYR A 81 -10.66 -4.36 -22.25
CA TYR A 81 -9.32 -4.44 -21.69
C TYR A 81 -8.42 -3.33 -22.25
N GLU A 82 -8.43 -3.12 -23.56
CA GLU A 82 -7.58 -2.15 -24.24
C GLU A 82 -7.93 -0.71 -23.85
N ALA A 83 -9.21 -0.34 -23.91
CA ALA A 83 -9.65 1.01 -23.55
C ALA A 83 -9.41 1.32 -22.08
N SER A 84 -9.61 0.33 -21.20
CA SER A 84 -9.36 0.48 -19.76
C SER A 84 -7.87 0.60 -19.44
N LEU A 85 -7.02 -0.24 -20.05
CA LEU A 85 -5.57 -0.16 -19.87
C LEU A 85 -5.03 1.19 -20.31
N ILE A 86 -5.42 1.68 -21.50
CA ILE A 86 -4.96 2.98 -21.99
C ILE A 86 -5.42 4.12 -21.06
N ARG A 87 -6.70 4.14 -20.67
CA ARG A 87 -7.26 5.19 -19.80
C ARG A 87 -6.59 5.25 -18.44
N VAL A 88 -6.43 4.10 -17.77
CA VAL A 88 -5.79 4.01 -16.45
C VAL A 88 -4.31 4.38 -16.55
N THR A 89 -3.58 3.83 -17.53
CA THR A 89 -2.18 4.19 -17.75
C THR A 89 -2.01 5.67 -18.07
N ARG A 90 -2.88 6.26 -18.89
CA ARG A 90 -2.84 7.70 -19.20
C ARG A 90 -3.01 8.54 -17.95
N ARG A 91 -3.99 8.20 -17.10
CA ARG A 91 -4.18 8.90 -15.83
C ARG A 91 -2.94 8.80 -14.93
N HIS A 92 -2.39 7.60 -14.75
CA HIS A 92 -1.17 7.40 -13.95
C HIS A 92 0.02 8.18 -14.53
N TYR A 93 0.21 8.14 -15.85
CA TYR A 93 1.25 8.88 -16.55
C TYR A 93 1.14 10.39 -16.32
N GLU A 94 -0.04 10.98 -16.52
CA GLU A 94 -0.28 12.42 -16.40
C GLU A 94 -0.11 12.94 -14.96
N LEU A 95 -0.43 12.12 -13.95
CA LEU A 95 -0.19 12.45 -12.55
C LEU A 95 1.29 12.31 -12.20
N ALA A 96 1.91 11.17 -12.56
CA ALA A 96 3.30 10.87 -12.21
C ALA A 96 4.29 11.86 -12.86
N ARG A 97 4.09 12.23 -14.13
CA ARG A 97 5.00 13.15 -14.84
C ARG A 97 5.08 14.56 -14.26
N ARG A 98 4.13 14.94 -13.39
CA ARG A 98 4.16 16.22 -12.67
C ARG A 98 5.19 16.24 -11.55
N VAL A 99 5.52 15.05 -11.02
CA VAL A 99 6.42 14.88 -9.89
C VAL A 99 7.85 14.76 -10.40
N PRO A 100 8.78 15.64 -9.99
CA PRO A 100 10.18 15.52 -10.37
C PRO A 100 10.80 14.20 -9.88
N VAL A 101 11.66 13.60 -10.71
CA VAL A 101 12.36 12.35 -10.40
C VAL A 101 13.14 12.43 -9.08
N GLU A 102 13.79 13.56 -8.81
CA GLU A 102 14.52 13.80 -7.56
C GLU A 102 13.59 13.74 -6.33
N LEU A 103 12.38 14.30 -6.44
CA LEU A 103 11.41 14.30 -5.36
C LEU A 103 10.91 12.87 -5.08
N GLU A 104 10.71 12.06 -6.12
CA GLU A 104 10.32 10.66 -5.96
C GLU A 104 11.40 9.84 -5.23
N GLY A 105 12.67 10.03 -5.59
CA GLY A 105 13.78 9.40 -4.87
C GLY A 105 13.83 9.80 -3.39
N ARG A 106 13.72 11.10 -3.11
CA ARG A 106 13.69 11.63 -1.72
C ARG A 106 12.50 11.08 -0.92
N LEU A 107 11.32 10.95 -1.54
CA LEU A 107 10.13 10.36 -0.91
C LEU A 107 10.36 8.88 -0.57
N ALA A 108 10.90 8.10 -1.50
CA ALA A 108 11.18 6.68 -1.32
C ALA A 108 12.22 6.44 -0.21
N GLN A 109 13.33 7.19 -0.24
CA GLN A 109 14.38 7.11 0.77
C GLN A 109 13.84 7.46 2.16
N ALA A 110 13.17 8.61 2.30
CA ALA A 110 12.62 9.05 3.58
C ALA A 110 11.59 8.05 4.13
N SER A 111 10.84 7.36 3.26
CA SER A 111 9.89 6.31 3.67
C SER A 111 10.61 5.10 4.25
N ALA A 112 11.65 4.60 3.56
CA ALA A 112 12.41 3.45 4.01
C ALA A 112 13.16 3.73 5.34
N GLU A 113 13.76 4.91 5.49
CA GLU A 113 14.42 5.33 6.73
C GLU A 113 13.41 5.57 7.86
N GLY A 114 12.30 6.24 7.53
CA GLY A 114 11.22 6.53 8.48
C GLY A 114 10.57 5.27 9.04
N PHE A 115 10.42 4.21 8.24
CA PHE A 115 9.92 2.92 8.71
C PHE A 115 10.83 2.31 9.78
N ALA A 116 12.15 2.31 9.56
CA ALA A 116 13.10 1.77 10.52
C ALA A 116 13.04 2.53 11.87
N LEU A 117 13.02 3.87 11.80
CA LEU A 117 12.89 4.72 12.99
C LEU A 117 11.55 4.50 13.70
N TRP A 118 10.46 4.42 12.94
CA TRP A 118 9.12 4.15 13.50
C TRP A 118 9.06 2.81 14.22
N ARG A 119 9.64 1.76 13.63
CA ARG A 119 9.63 0.41 14.21
C ARG A 119 10.25 0.42 15.60
N ASP A 120 11.43 1.04 15.73
CA ASP A 120 12.19 1.09 16.97
C ASP A 120 11.50 2.03 17.98
N ALA A 121 11.11 3.23 17.55
CA ALA A 121 10.35 4.19 18.37
C ALA A 121 9.03 3.63 18.90
N ARG A 122 8.30 2.85 18.10
CA ARG A 122 7.05 2.19 18.52
C ARG A 122 7.31 1.14 19.59
N ALA A 123 8.38 0.35 19.45
CA ALA A 123 8.75 -0.65 20.43
C ALA A 123 9.10 -0.01 21.79
N ASP A 124 9.77 1.13 21.75
CA ASP A 124 10.21 1.86 22.94
C ASP A 124 9.19 2.89 23.46
N ASN A 125 8.05 3.04 22.76
CA ASN A 125 7.04 4.07 23.03
C ASN A 125 7.64 5.50 23.06
N ASP A 126 8.58 5.78 22.15
CA ASP A 126 9.33 7.04 22.06
C ASP A 126 8.92 7.85 20.82
N PHE A 127 7.90 8.69 20.98
CA PHE A 127 7.48 9.61 19.90
C PHE A 127 8.56 10.64 19.54
N ALA A 128 9.38 11.06 20.51
CA ALA A 128 10.39 12.09 20.26
C ALA A 128 11.48 11.57 19.32
N ALA A 129 11.83 10.28 19.40
CA ALA A 129 12.73 9.64 18.45
C ALA A 129 12.17 9.57 17.01
N PHE A 130 10.84 9.43 16.86
CA PHE A 130 10.19 9.38 15.54
C PHE A 130 9.87 10.75 14.93
N LEU A 131 9.67 11.78 15.76
CA LEU A 131 9.22 13.11 15.33
C LEU A 131 10.03 13.68 14.14
N PRO A 132 11.38 13.63 14.11
CA PRO A 132 12.14 14.17 12.97
C PRO A 132 11.81 13.49 11.63
N ALA A 133 11.59 12.16 11.65
CA ALA A 133 11.19 11.42 10.46
C ALA A 133 9.79 11.81 10.00
N LEU A 134 8.85 12.00 10.94
CA LEU A 134 7.49 12.46 10.64
C LEU A 134 7.48 13.86 10.03
N GLU A 135 8.26 14.80 10.58
CA GLU A 135 8.39 16.16 10.04
C GLU A 135 8.93 16.13 8.61
N LYS A 136 9.95 15.29 8.36
CA LYS A 136 10.50 15.11 7.01
C LYS A 136 9.46 14.57 6.02
N GLN A 137 8.65 13.61 6.44
CA GLN A 137 7.57 13.07 5.62
C GLN A 137 6.53 14.15 5.27
N ILE A 138 6.12 14.97 6.24
CA ILE A 138 5.15 16.05 6.01
C ILE A 138 5.73 17.12 5.06
N GLU A 139 7.00 17.50 5.21
CA GLU A 139 7.70 18.42 4.32
C GLU A 139 7.68 17.90 2.87
N LEU A 140 8.12 16.66 2.64
CA LEU A 140 8.17 16.06 1.31
C LEU A 140 6.78 15.88 0.68
N ARG A 141 5.76 15.56 1.48
CA ARG A 141 4.38 15.50 1.00
C ARG A 141 3.82 16.87 0.63
N THR A 142 4.29 17.93 1.28
CA THR A 142 3.94 19.30 0.91
C THR A 142 4.59 19.69 -0.42
N GLU A 143 5.86 19.34 -0.64
CA GLU A 143 6.53 19.48 -1.94
C GLU A 143 5.80 18.68 -3.04
N TYR A 144 5.36 17.46 -2.74
CA TYR A 144 4.58 16.63 -3.67
C TYR A 144 3.26 17.31 -4.07
N ILE A 145 2.49 17.84 -3.10
CA ILE A 145 1.25 18.57 -3.38
C ILE A 145 1.50 19.77 -4.28
N ALA A 146 2.60 20.49 -4.08
CA ALA A 146 2.95 21.66 -4.88
C ALA A 146 3.27 21.36 -6.36
N CYS A 147 3.40 20.08 -6.73
CA CYS A 147 3.55 19.65 -8.13
C CYS A 147 2.22 19.64 -8.91
N PHE A 148 1.08 19.81 -8.22
CA PHE A 148 -0.25 19.75 -8.79
C PHE A 148 -0.94 21.11 -8.81
N ASP A 149 -1.98 21.23 -9.64
CA ASP A 149 -2.82 22.42 -9.67
C ASP A 149 -3.59 22.57 -8.34
N SER A 150 -3.91 23.81 -7.96
CA SER A 150 -4.66 24.07 -6.73
C SER A 150 -6.04 23.39 -6.77
N THR A 151 -6.35 22.68 -5.70
CA THR A 151 -7.65 22.05 -5.43
C THR A 151 -8.39 22.81 -4.31
N ASP A 152 -9.64 22.44 -4.02
CA ASP A 152 -10.39 23.01 -2.90
C ASP A 152 -9.72 22.72 -1.55
N SER A 153 -9.12 21.53 -1.40
CA SER A 153 -8.24 21.17 -0.29
C SER A 153 -6.93 20.57 -0.80
N PRO A 154 -5.74 21.00 -0.31
CA PRO A 154 -4.47 20.40 -0.73
C PRO A 154 -4.38 18.90 -0.43
N TYR A 155 -5.17 18.42 0.53
CA TYR A 155 -5.27 16.98 0.84
C TYR A 155 -5.95 16.18 -0.27
N ASP A 156 -6.75 16.80 -1.14
CA ASP A 156 -7.42 16.13 -2.26
C ASP A 156 -6.40 15.51 -3.22
N VAL A 157 -5.24 16.16 -3.43
CA VAL A 157 -4.13 15.63 -4.22
C VAL A 157 -3.61 14.31 -3.65
N LEU A 158 -3.54 14.19 -2.31
CA LEU A 158 -3.09 12.97 -1.67
C LEU A 158 -4.18 11.90 -1.64
N LEU A 159 -5.44 12.30 -1.45
CA LEU A 159 -6.59 11.40 -1.39
C LEU A 159 -6.85 10.72 -2.75
N ASP A 160 -6.74 11.47 -3.84
CA ASP A 160 -6.93 11.00 -5.22
C ASP A 160 -5.94 9.89 -5.63
N ARG A 161 -4.81 9.77 -4.93
CA ARG A 161 -3.83 8.68 -5.14
C ARG A 161 -4.31 7.33 -4.61
N PHE A 162 -5.18 7.34 -3.60
CA PHE A 162 -5.69 6.14 -2.97
C PHE A 162 -7.09 5.80 -3.46
N GLU A 163 -7.92 6.81 -3.71
CA GLU A 163 -9.30 6.63 -4.18
C GLU A 163 -9.61 7.67 -5.26
N GLU A 164 -9.61 7.23 -6.52
CA GLU A 164 -9.75 8.10 -7.70
C GLU A 164 -11.01 8.98 -7.63
N GLY A 165 -10.80 10.29 -7.78
CA GLY A 165 -11.82 11.30 -7.80
C GLY A 165 -12.40 11.65 -6.43
N GLN A 166 -11.88 11.10 -5.32
CA GLN A 166 -12.32 11.50 -3.99
C GLN A 166 -11.74 12.84 -3.55
N THR A 167 -12.53 13.53 -2.73
CA THR A 167 -12.16 14.83 -2.15
C THR A 167 -12.64 14.91 -0.71
N VAL A 168 -12.07 15.83 0.06
CA VAL A 168 -12.52 16.17 1.41
C VAL A 168 -14.01 16.54 1.40
N ALA A 169 -14.48 17.26 0.37
CA ALA A 169 -15.89 17.64 0.25
C ALA A 169 -16.84 16.44 0.05
N LYS A 170 -16.36 15.33 -0.53
CA LYS A 170 -17.13 14.07 -0.66
C LYS A 170 -17.06 13.21 0.61
N VAL A 171 -15.90 13.16 1.26
CA VAL A 171 -15.66 12.31 2.45
C VAL A 171 -16.26 12.90 3.73
N ALA A 172 -16.11 14.22 3.95
CA ALA A 172 -16.53 14.85 5.21
C ALA A 172 -18.03 14.62 5.55
N PRO A 173 -18.99 14.73 4.60
CA PRO A 173 -20.39 14.45 4.90
C PRO A 173 -20.67 13.00 5.33
N VAL A 174 -19.89 12.03 4.82
CA VAL A 174 -20.02 10.62 5.23
C VAL A 174 -19.58 10.47 6.70
N LEU A 175 -18.44 11.07 7.07
CA LEU A 175 -17.94 11.05 8.44
C LEU A 175 -18.88 11.78 9.41
N ASP A 176 -19.41 12.95 9.01
CA ASP A 176 -20.35 13.73 9.82
C ASP A 176 -21.64 12.96 10.09
N ARG A 177 -22.09 12.12 9.15
CA ARG A 177 -23.24 11.23 9.33
C ARG A 177 -22.93 10.05 10.26
N LEU A 178 -21.74 9.46 10.15
CA LEU A 178 -21.35 8.27 10.92
C LEU A 178 -20.98 8.60 12.37
N LYS A 179 -20.21 9.66 12.58
CA LYS A 179 -19.60 10.03 13.87
C LYS A 179 -20.59 10.09 15.04
N PRO A 180 -21.71 10.84 15.01
CA PRO A 180 -22.62 10.91 16.14
C PRO A 180 -23.25 9.55 16.47
N ARG A 181 -23.62 8.77 15.45
CA ARG A 181 -24.23 7.44 15.61
C ARG A 181 -23.25 6.42 16.20
N LEU A 182 -21.99 6.45 15.75
CA LEU A 182 -20.94 5.59 16.30
C LEU A 182 -20.65 5.96 17.75
N ILE A 183 -20.60 7.26 18.10
CA ILE A 183 -20.43 7.71 19.49
C ILE A 183 -21.57 7.18 20.39
N GLU A 184 -22.82 7.27 19.93
CA GLU A 184 -23.97 6.74 20.68
C GLU A 184 -23.88 5.22 20.85
N LEU A 185 -23.56 4.50 19.78
CA LEU A 185 -23.39 3.04 19.81
C LEU A 185 -22.26 2.63 20.77
N THR A 186 -21.10 3.26 20.69
CA THR A 186 -19.96 2.96 21.58
C THR A 186 -20.32 3.21 23.04
N LYS A 187 -21.03 4.30 23.36
CA LYS A 187 -21.53 4.56 24.73
C LYS A 187 -22.50 3.48 25.19
N ALA A 188 -23.44 3.07 24.32
CA ALA A 188 -24.39 2.02 24.65
C ALA A 188 -23.72 0.67 24.90
N VAL A 189 -22.71 0.31 24.09
CA VAL A 189 -21.91 -0.90 24.29
C VAL A 189 -21.09 -0.80 25.58
N GLN A 190 -20.41 0.32 25.82
CA GLN A 190 -19.58 0.51 27.03
C GLN A 190 -20.41 0.42 28.32
N ALA A 191 -21.62 0.99 28.33
CA ALA A 191 -22.55 0.87 29.46
C ALA A 191 -22.99 -0.59 29.74
N ASN A 192 -22.71 -1.51 28.82
CA ASN A 192 -23.09 -2.91 28.86
C ASN A 192 -21.89 -3.85 28.60
N GLN A 193 -20.65 -3.37 28.77
CA GLN A 193 -19.44 -4.11 28.34
C GLN A 193 -19.32 -5.50 28.99
N ASP A 194 -19.79 -5.65 30.23
CA ASP A 194 -19.70 -6.90 30.98
C ASP A 194 -20.82 -7.90 30.68
N LYS A 195 -21.71 -7.61 29.71
CA LYS A 195 -22.83 -8.50 29.36
C LYS A 195 -22.39 -9.78 28.64
N VAL A 196 -21.25 -9.76 27.97
CA VAL A 196 -20.69 -10.91 27.26
C VAL A 196 -19.25 -11.07 27.69
N SER A 197 -18.90 -12.25 28.20
CA SER A 197 -17.51 -12.55 28.56
C SER A 197 -16.70 -12.83 27.31
N ASP A 198 -15.57 -12.16 27.16
CA ASP A 198 -14.55 -12.42 26.14
C ASP A 198 -13.42 -13.31 26.68
N ALA A 199 -13.55 -13.85 27.90
CA ALA A 199 -12.50 -14.62 28.56
C ALA A 199 -11.95 -15.80 27.75
N MET A 200 -12.74 -16.35 26.82
CA MET A 200 -12.27 -17.41 25.91
C MET A 200 -11.22 -16.95 24.89
N LEU A 201 -11.12 -15.63 24.64
CA LEU A 201 -10.15 -15.03 23.72
C LEU A 201 -8.82 -14.72 24.41
N HIS A 202 -8.80 -14.76 25.75
CA HIS A 202 -7.64 -14.45 26.59
C HIS A 202 -7.13 -15.71 27.27
N GLY A 203 -5.80 -15.90 27.27
CA GLY A 203 -5.19 -17.10 27.81
C GLY A 203 -3.88 -17.39 27.10
N PHE A 204 -3.22 -18.51 27.44
CA PHE A 204 -1.99 -18.90 26.77
C PHE A 204 -2.28 -19.67 25.48
N PHE A 205 -2.06 -19.03 24.34
CA PHE A 205 -2.16 -19.61 23.01
C PHE A 205 -0.76 -19.68 22.41
N PRO A 206 -0.08 -20.83 22.43
CA PRO A 206 1.32 -20.90 22.02
C PRO A 206 1.45 -20.53 20.54
N LYS A 207 2.49 -19.75 20.23
CA LYS A 207 2.70 -19.20 18.87
C LYS A 207 2.61 -20.25 17.77
N ASN A 208 3.23 -21.41 17.95
CA ASN A 208 3.20 -22.50 16.96
C ASN A 208 1.79 -23.00 16.64
N GLY A 209 0.87 -22.95 17.63
CA GLY A 209 -0.53 -23.28 17.43
C GLY A 209 -1.27 -22.20 16.63
N GLN A 210 -0.93 -20.93 16.87
CA GLN A 210 -1.49 -19.80 16.12
C GLN A 210 -0.96 -19.73 14.68
N GLU A 211 0.32 -20.07 14.46
CA GLU A 211 0.93 -20.20 13.13
C GLU A 211 0.19 -21.27 12.32
N LYS A 212 0.06 -22.48 12.90
CA LYS A 212 -0.69 -23.56 12.25
C LYS A 212 -2.12 -23.16 11.93
N LEU A 213 -2.80 -22.48 12.86
CA LEU A 213 -4.17 -22.01 12.62
C LEU A 213 -4.24 -20.96 11.52
N SER A 214 -3.26 -20.08 11.41
CA SER A 214 -3.20 -19.06 10.35
C SER A 214 -3.04 -19.72 8.97
N ASP A 215 -2.18 -20.75 8.88
CA ASP A 215 -2.06 -21.56 7.66
C ASP A 215 -3.36 -22.30 7.34
N ASP A 216 -4.01 -22.90 8.34
CA ASP A 216 -5.28 -23.62 8.17
C ASP A 216 -6.41 -22.66 7.72
N ILE A 217 -6.46 -21.42 8.23
CA ILE A 217 -7.40 -20.37 7.81
C ILE A 217 -7.14 -19.95 6.37
N ALA A 218 -5.89 -19.63 6.03
CA ALA A 218 -5.53 -19.23 4.68
C ALA A 218 -5.91 -20.34 3.69
N ALA A 219 -5.59 -21.60 4.01
CA ALA A 219 -5.95 -22.75 3.18
C ALA A 219 -7.47 -22.91 3.02
N LEU A 220 -8.24 -22.71 4.11
CA LEU A 220 -9.71 -22.76 4.06
C LEU A 220 -10.29 -21.67 3.13
N LEU A 221 -9.67 -20.50 3.10
CA LEU A 221 -10.10 -19.37 2.26
C LEU A 221 -9.60 -19.49 0.81
N GLY A 222 -8.73 -20.46 0.50
CA GLY A 222 -8.30 -20.78 -0.87
C GLY A 222 -6.80 -20.62 -1.13
N ALA A 223 -5.99 -20.34 -0.11
CA ALA A 223 -4.55 -20.37 -0.25
C ALA A 223 -4.05 -21.77 -0.60
N THR A 224 -3.02 -21.84 -1.44
CA THR A 224 -2.24 -23.07 -1.65
C THR A 224 -0.77 -22.78 -1.36
N GLU A 225 -0.02 -23.81 -0.99
CA GLU A 225 1.41 -23.68 -0.67
C GLU A 225 2.25 -23.17 -1.86
N THR A 226 1.73 -23.23 -3.09
CA THR A 226 2.44 -22.78 -4.29
C THR A 226 2.17 -21.33 -4.65
N ASN A 227 1.16 -20.69 -4.06
CA ASN A 227 0.79 -19.30 -4.39
C ASN A 227 0.66 -18.36 -3.19
N TRP A 228 0.74 -18.88 -1.95
CA TRP A 228 0.70 -18.07 -0.75
C TRP A 228 1.76 -18.43 0.29
N ARG A 229 2.09 -17.46 1.14
CA ARG A 229 2.88 -17.67 2.35
C ARG A 229 2.43 -16.74 3.47
N VAL A 230 2.33 -17.26 4.69
CA VAL A 230 2.13 -16.46 5.90
C VAL A 230 3.48 -16.30 6.61
N VAL A 231 3.83 -15.08 7.01
CA VAL A 231 5.03 -14.77 7.80
C VAL A 231 4.66 -13.95 9.04
N GLU A 232 5.57 -13.87 9.99
CA GLU A 232 5.41 -12.99 11.15
C GLU A 232 5.97 -11.59 10.86
N THR A 233 5.33 -10.56 11.40
CA THR A 233 5.80 -9.18 11.38
C THR A 233 5.31 -8.39 12.61
N VAL A 234 5.79 -7.16 12.77
CA VAL A 234 5.40 -6.23 13.84
C VAL A 234 4.01 -5.63 13.59
N HIS A 235 3.65 -5.36 12.34
CA HIS A 235 2.36 -4.82 11.92
C HIS A 235 1.84 -5.61 10.73
N PRO A 236 0.71 -6.33 10.86
CA PRO A 236 0.17 -7.15 9.78
C PRO A 236 -0.05 -6.37 8.49
N PHE A 237 0.17 -7.04 7.35
CA PHE A 237 -0.11 -6.53 6.01
C PHE A 237 -0.15 -7.69 5.00
N GLN A 238 -0.69 -7.43 3.82
CA GLN A 238 -0.63 -8.30 2.65
C GLN A 238 0.16 -7.62 1.54
N GLN A 239 1.00 -8.38 0.85
CA GLN A 239 1.68 -7.92 -0.36
C GLN A 239 1.63 -8.96 -1.47
N SER A 240 1.40 -8.51 -2.71
CA SER A 240 1.31 -9.34 -3.90
C SER A 240 2.42 -8.95 -4.88
N PHE A 241 3.20 -9.94 -5.33
CA PHE A 241 4.24 -9.78 -6.35
C PHE A 241 3.79 -10.31 -7.72
N GLY A 242 2.51 -10.65 -7.83
CA GLY A 242 1.87 -11.26 -8.98
C GLY A 242 0.67 -12.10 -8.54
N THR A 243 -0.06 -12.69 -9.49
CA THR A 243 -1.27 -13.48 -9.20
C THR A 243 -0.99 -14.82 -8.51
N THR A 244 0.28 -15.20 -8.36
CA THR A 244 0.73 -16.46 -7.77
C THR A 244 1.83 -16.30 -6.72
N ASP A 245 2.17 -15.08 -6.29
CA ASP A 245 3.07 -14.86 -5.16
C ASP A 245 2.44 -13.81 -4.26
N ILE A 246 1.62 -14.29 -3.33
CA ILE A 246 0.87 -13.45 -2.40
C ILE A 246 1.31 -13.79 -0.98
N ARG A 247 1.80 -12.79 -0.25
CA ARG A 247 2.39 -12.99 1.07
C ARG A 247 1.61 -12.21 2.11
N LEU A 248 1.11 -12.92 3.11
CA LEU A 248 0.51 -12.35 4.29
C LEU A 248 1.58 -12.24 5.35
N ALA A 249 1.56 -11.14 6.09
CA ALA A 249 2.32 -10.97 7.29
C ALA A 249 1.32 -10.75 8.44
N THR A 250 1.46 -11.52 9.53
CA THR A 250 0.59 -11.44 10.70
C THR A 250 1.42 -11.29 11.97
N ARG A 251 0.75 -11.04 13.09
CA ARG A 251 1.40 -10.91 14.41
C ARG A 251 0.74 -11.86 15.40
N TYR A 252 1.56 -12.59 16.14
CA TYR A 252 1.09 -13.50 17.18
C TYR A 252 1.16 -12.84 18.55
N ASP A 253 0.12 -13.06 19.35
CA ASP A 253 0.05 -12.65 20.74
C ASP A 253 -0.33 -13.87 21.57
N GLU A 254 0.61 -14.38 22.36
CA GLU A 254 0.38 -15.59 23.15
C GLU A 254 -0.65 -15.39 24.27
N ALA A 255 -1.03 -14.14 24.58
CA ALA A 255 -2.06 -13.82 25.56
C ALA A 255 -3.44 -13.58 24.94
N PHE A 256 -3.53 -13.28 23.64
CA PHE A 256 -4.75 -12.85 22.98
C PHE A 256 -4.93 -13.48 21.58
N PHE A 257 -5.79 -14.48 21.51
CA PHE A 257 -6.07 -15.29 20.31
C PHE A 257 -6.49 -14.46 19.09
N SER A 258 -7.27 -13.41 19.30
CA SER A 258 -7.90 -12.67 18.21
C SER A 258 -6.92 -11.90 17.33
N THR A 259 -5.71 -11.60 17.83
CA THR A 259 -4.70 -10.83 17.08
C THR A 259 -4.35 -11.51 15.76
N SER A 260 -3.86 -12.75 15.79
CA SER A 260 -3.49 -13.46 14.57
C SER A 260 -4.72 -14.00 13.84
N PHE A 261 -5.76 -14.43 14.56
CA PHE A 261 -6.96 -15.00 13.95
C PHE A 261 -7.65 -14.01 13.00
N TYR A 262 -8.05 -12.84 13.52
CA TYR A 262 -8.70 -11.83 12.68
C TYR A 262 -7.69 -11.09 11.80
N GLY A 263 -6.43 -10.96 12.22
CA GLY A 263 -5.37 -10.42 11.38
C GLY A 263 -5.19 -11.24 10.10
N THR A 264 -5.03 -12.56 10.20
CA THR A 264 -4.89 -13.42 9.03
C THR A 264 -6.13 -13.41 8.13
N ILE A 265 -7.34 -13.36 8.70
CA ILE A 265 -8.58 -13.23 7.91
C ILE A 265 -8.62 -11.88 7.19
N HIS A 266 -8.21 -10.80 7.86
CA HIS A 266 -8.17 -9.46 7.29
C HIS A 266 -7.19 -9.38 6.13
N GLU A 267 -5.95 -9.83 6.33
CA GLU A 267 -4.91 -9.80 5.28
C GLU A 267 -5.18 -10.80 4.14
N PHE A 268 -6.06 -11.77 4.32
CA PHE A 268 -6.48 -12.66 3.23
C PHE A 268 -7.51 -11.99 2.30
N GLY A 269 -8.40 -11.18 2.85
CA GLY A 269 -9.57 -10.62 2.14
C GLY A 269 -9.19 -9.51 1.17
#